data_AF-A0A1A8NDZ3-F1
#
_entry.id   AF-A0A1A8NDZ3-F1
#
_cell.length_a   1.000
_cell.length_b   1.000
_cell.length_c   1.000
_cell.angle_alpha   90.00
_cell.angle_beta   90.00
_cell.angle_gamma   90.00
#
_symmetry.space_group_name_H-M   'P 1'
#
loop_
_entity.id
_entity.type
_entity.pdbx_description
1 polymer ?
#
loop_
_entity_poly.entity_id
_entity_poly.type
_entity_poly.pdbx_seq_one_letter_code
_entity_poly.pdbx_strand_id
1 'polypeptide(L)'
;MDSSQRQQLSELVEDLTTSGQMQLNQDKMKKLKNICRVSNECIDHVYHSAMSQLNQDHAEIRLSAFQVISELFSRSHHFRTLLVENFQVFLELTVETDTEQPLPPPKEAAKKLRSQAIQTIQSWQASYGSAYKKLALGYHFLKQVKK
;
A
#
# COMPACT_ATOMS: atom_id res chain seq x y z
N MET A 1 3.32 13.69 17.73
CA MET A 1 2.60 14.47 16.70
C MET A 1 1.31 15.13 17.24
N ASP A 2 1.02 16.37 16.84
CA ASP A 2 -0.21 17.12 17.20
C ASP A 2 -1.51 16.46 16.67
N SER A 3 -2.65 16.68 17.32
CA SER A 3 -3.95 16.09 16.90
C SER A 3 -4.44 16.63 15.56
N SER A 4 -4.24 17.92 15.28
CA SER A 4 -4.65 18.55 14.02
C SER A 4 -3.87 17.98 12.83
N GLN A 5 -2.56 17.79 12.99
CA GLN A 5 -1.72 17.20 11.95
C GLN A 5 -2.08 15.73 11.67
N ARG A 6 -2.43 14.96 12.71
CA ARG A 6 -2.94 13.58 12.56
C ARG A 6 -4.23 13.54 11.76
N GLN A 7 -5.17 14.42 12.09
CA GLN A 7 -6.44 14.51 11.39
C GLN A 7 -6.21 14.89 9.91
N GLN A 8 -5.39 15.90 9.65
CA GLN A 8 -5.05 16.31 8.28
C GLN A 8 -4.43 15.17 7.46
N LEU A 9 -3.58 14.33 8.07
CA LEU A 9 -3.00 13.17 7.39
C LEU A 9 -4.07 12.11 7.08
N SER A 10 -4.97 11.83 8.02
CA SER A 10 -6.08 10.89 7.80
C SER A 10 -7.00 11.35 6.68
N GLU A 11 -7.44 12.61 6.73
CA GLU A 11 -8.30 13.21 5.70
C GLU A 11 -7.63 13.16 4.33
N LEU A 12 -6.33 13.46 4.26
CA LEU A 12 -5.61 13.44 2.99
C LEU A 12 -5.48 12.02 2.40
N VAL A 13 -5.30 11.00 3.26
CA VAL A 13 -5.27 9.60 2.82
C VAL A 13 -6.65 9.16 2.36
N GLU A 14 -7.70 9.43 3.13
CA GLU A 14 -9.08 9.12 2.77
C GLU A 14 -9.49 9.78 1.45
N ASP A 15 -9.19 11.06 1.28
CA ASP A 15 -9.41 11.82 0.05
C ASP A 15 -8.71 11.20 -1.18
N LEU A 16 -7.49 10.70 -0.98
CA LEU A 16 -6.72 10.03 -2.04
C LEU A 16 -7.33 8.70 -2.41
N THR A 17 -7.94 7.98 -1.46
CA THR A 17 -8.41 6.61 -1.64
C THR A 17 -9.90 6.50 -1.96
N THR A 18 -10.69 7.53 -1.70
CA THR A 18 -12.16 7.53 -1.91
C THR A 18 -12.62 8.40 -3.09
N SER A 19 -11.67 8.95 -3.86
CA SER A 19 -11.99 9.84 -5.00
C SER A 19 -12.72 9.17 -6.17
N GLY A 20 -12.77 7.83 -6.22
CA GLY A 20 -13.28 7.05 -7.35
C GLY A 20 -12.42 7.14 -8.62
N GLN A 21 -11.25 7.78 -8.55
CA GLN A 21 -10.35 7.92 -9.70
C GLN A 21 -9.39 6.73 -9.79
N MET A 22 -9.05 6.32 -11.02
CA MET A 22 -8.11 5.22 -11.27
C MET A 22 -6.64 5.54 -10.94
N GLN A 23 -6.32 6.83 -10.81
CA GLN A 23 -4.99 7.34 -10.50
C GLN A 23 -5.09 8.37 -9.38
N LEU A 24 -4.09 8.38 -8.51
CA LEU A 24 -4.01 9.35 -7.41
C LEU A 24 -3.92 10.78 -7.93
N ASN A 25 -4.60 11.69 -7.23
CA ASN A 25 -4.41 13.11 -7.39
C ASN A 25 -2.97 13.50 -7.02
N GLN A 26 -2.21 14.01 -8.00
CA GLN A 26 -0.77 14.28 -7.85
C GLN A 26 -0.47 15.39 -6.84
N ASP A 27 -1.32 16.41 -6.75
CA ASP A 27 -1.13 17.52 -5.80
C ASP A 27 -1.36 17.06 -4.36
N LYS A 28 -2.42 16.27 -4.13
CA LYS A 28 -2.68 15.63 -2.83
C LYS A 28 -1.55 14.67 -2.43
N MET A 29 -1.04 13.86 -3.37
CA MET A 29 0.09 12.98 -3.10
C MET A 29 1.37 13.75 -2.79
N LYS A 30 1.62 14.87 -3.48
CA LYS A 30 2.76 15.76 -3.19
C LYS A 30 2.63 16.36 -1.79
N LYS A 31 1.44 16.81 -1.40
CA LYS A 31 1.15 17.31 -0.04
C LYS A 31 1.40 16.23 1.01
N LEU A 32 0.93 15.00 0.79
CA LEU A 32 1.12 13.86 1.70
C LEU A 32 2.61 13.56 1.90
N LYS A 33 3.37 13.47 0.80
CA LYS A 33 4.83 13.25 0.83
C LYS A 33 5.57 14.34 1.60
N ASN A 34 5.16 15.60 1.48
CA ASN A 34 5.79 16.70 2.20
C ASN A 34 5.59 16.58 3.71
N ILE A 35 4.39 16.19 4.16
CA ILE A 35 4.11 16.00 5.60
C ILE A 35 4.86 14.77 6.13
N CYS A 36 4.93 13.68 5.34
CA CYS A 36 5.68 12.48 5.72
C CYS A 36 7.18 12.72 5.96
N ARG A 37 7.76 13.78 5.38
CA ARG A 37 9.18 14.13 5.59
C ARG A 37 9.46 14.75 6.96
N VAL A 38 8.42 15.19 7.67
CA VAL A 38 8.57 15.91 8.95
C VAL A 38 9.07 14.99 10.06
N SER A 39 8.51 13.78 10.19
CA SER A 39 8.93 12.82 11.21
C SER A 39 8.49 11.39 10.88
N ASN A 40 9.14 10.40 11.50
CA ASN A 40 8.71 9.01 11.43
C ASN A 40 7.30 8.80 12.00
N GLU A 41 6.89 9.57 13.02
CA GLU A 41 5.51 9.52 13.52
C GLU A 41 4.47 9.85 12.42
N CYS A 42 4.79 10.77 11.50
CA CYS A 42 3.91 11.06 10.36
C CYS A 42 3.81 9.86 9.41
N ILE A 43 4.93 9.18 9.17
CA ILE A 43 5.01 7.99 8.33
C ILE A 43 4.23 6.84 8.96
N ASP A 44 4.37 6.63 10.28
CA ASP A 44 3.61 5.64 11.04
C ASP A 44 2.12 5.87 10.87
N HIS A 45 1.65 7.10 11.08
CA HIS A 45 0.23 7.43 10.97
C HIS A 45 -0.30 7.20 9.55
N VAL A 46 0.44 7.65 8.53
CA VAL A 46 0.05 7.43 7.13
C VAL A 46 0.05 5.95 6.76
N TYR A 47 1.01 5.17 7.27
CA TYR A 47 1.04 3.72 7.08
C TYR A 47 -0.24 3.07 7.63
N HIS A 48 -0.63 3.36 8.87
CA HIS A 48 -1.84 2.80 9.47
C HIS A 48 -3.10 3.25 8.73
N SER A 49 -3.22 4.52 8.37
CA SER A 49 -4.36 5.02 7.59
C SER A 49 -4.44 4.36 6.21
N ALA A 50 -3.32 4.20 5.51
CA ALA A 50 -3.30 3.56 4.19
C ALA A 50 -3.61 2.06 4.28
N MET A 51 -3.11 1.35 5.28
CA MET A 51 -3.46 -0.06 5.52
C MET A 51 -4.94 -0.23 5.89
N SER A 52 -5.53 0.71 6.63
CA SER A 52 -6.97 0.72 6.93
C SER A 52 -7.81 0.90 5.65
N GLN A 53 -7.39 1.80 4.75
CA GLN A 53 -8.02 1.97 3.43
C GLN A 53 -7.82 0.73 2.55
N LEU A 54 -6.66 0.07 2.62
CA LEU A 54 -6.39 -1.17 1.91
C LEU A 54 -7.25 -2.35 2.40
N ASN A 55 -7.77 -2.27 3.62
CA ASN A 55 -8.63 -3.30 4.19
C ASN A 55 -10.13 -3.06 3.92
N GLN A 56 -10.52 -1.97 3.25
CA GLN A 56 -11.93 -1.70 2.95
C GLN A 56 -12.52 -2.76 2.02
N ASP A 57 -13.82 -3.04 2.14
CA ASP A 57 -14.56 -3.97 1.28
C ASP A 57 -14.91 -3.31 -0.08
N HIS A 58 -13.90 -2.72 -0.74
CA HIS A 58 -14.06 -2.02 -2.02
C HIS A 58 -12.75 -1.93 -2.80
N ALA A 59 -12.67 -2.56 -3.98
CA ALA A 59 -11.41 -2.71 -4.70
C ALA A 59 -10.85 -1.40 -5.27
N GLU A 60 -11.67 -0.39 -5.57
CA GLU A 60 -11.13 0.91 -6.00
C GLU A 60 -10.43 1.65 -4.86
N ILE A 61 -10.95 1.51 -3.64
CA ILE A 61 -10.31 2.06 -2.44
C ILE A 61 -9.01 1.31 -2.19
N ARG A 62 -9.04 -0.03 -2.24
CA ARG A 62 -7.83 -0.84 -2.11
C ARG A 62 -6.78 -0.52 -3.16
N LEU A 63 -7.18 -0.33 -4.43
CA LEU A 63 -6.29 0.05 -5.52
C LEU A 63 -5.60 1.39 -5.24
N SER A 64 -6.36 2.39 -4.82
CA SER A 64 -5.82 3.71 -4.52
C SER A 64 -4.91 3.67 -3.28
N ALA A 65 -5.29 2.93 -2.24
CA ALA A 65 -4.47 2.72 -1.06
C ALA A 65 -3.14 2.03 -1.40
N PHE A 66 -3.19 1.01 -2.26
CA PHE A 66 -2.02 0.33 -2.78
C PHE A 66 -1.10 1.30 -3.55
N GLN A 67 -1.64 2.20 -4.37
CA GLN A 67 -0.85 3.22 -5.08
C GLN A 67 -0.14 4.18 -4.10
N VAL A 68 -0.82 4.59 -3.02
CA VAL A 68 -0.21 5.43 -1.96
C VAL A 68 0.93 4.67 -1.27
N ILE A 69 0.66 3.43 -0.85
CA ILE A 69 1.64 2.54 -0.22
C ILE A 69 2.86 2.36 -1.12
N SER A 70 2.65 2.18 -2.43
CA SER A 70 3.73 1.92 -3.37
C SER A 70 4.68 3.11 -3.58
N GLU A 71 4.10 4.31 -3.69
CA GLU A 71 4.87 5.54 -3.77
C GLU A 71 5.70 5.76 -2.49
N LEU A 72 5.12 5.53 -1.31
CA LEU A 72 5.81 5.73 -0.03
C LEU A 72 6.88 4.66 0.23
N PHE A 73 6.61 3.39 -0.11
CA PHE A 73 7.57 2.30 -0.02
C PHE A 73 8.84 2.61 -0.81
N SER A 74 8.70 3.13 -2.02
CA SER A 74 9.84 3.45 -2.89
C SER A 74 10.69 4.62 -2.36
N ARG A 75 10.12 5.48 -1.50
CA ARG A 75 10.74 6.74 -1.06
C ARG A 75 11.20 6.76 0.39
N SER A 76 10.68 5.90 1.26
CA SER A 76 10.94 5.94 2.70
C SER A 76 11.42 4.60 3.25
N HIS A 77 12.63 4.57 3.84
CA HIS A 77 13.15 3.39 4.51
C HIS A 77 12.27 2.96 5.68
N HIS A 78 11.83 3.92 6.51
CA HIS A 78 10.95 3.65 7.65
C HIS A 78 9.64 2.99 7.21
N PHE A 79 9.02 3.52 6.15
CA PHE A 79 7.80 2.93 5.59
C PHE A 79 8.02 1.50 5.07
N ARG A 80 9.17 1.25 4.42
CA ARG A 80 9.51 -0.12 3.98
C ARG A 80 9.60 -1.07 5.16
N THR A 81 10.25 -0.67 6.25
CA THR A 81 10.37 -1.52 7.45
C THR A 81 8.99 -1.90 7.99
N LEU A 82 8.09 -0.92 8.17
CA LEU A 82 6.71 -1.15 8.63
C LEU A 82 5.94 -2.13 7.73
N LEU A 83 5.98 -1.91 6.41
CA LEU A 83 5.24 -2.75 5.46
C LEU A 83 5.82 -4.18 5.40
N VAL A 84 7.15 -4.30 5.39
CA VAL A 84 7.83 -5.60 5.33
C VAL A 84 7.58 -6.41 6.61
N GLU A 85 7.44 -5.76 7.76
CA GLU A 85 7.09 -6.44 9.01
C GLU A 85 5.72 -7.12 8.96
N ASN A 86 4.75 -6.49 8.28
CA ASN A 86 3.37 -6.94 8.11
C ASN A 86 3.07 -7.43 6.68
N PHE A 87 4.08 -7.94 5.98
CA PHE A 87 3.99 -8.18 4.54
C PHE A 87 2.93 -9.22 4.17
N GLN A 88 2.69 -10.23 5.01
CA GLN A 88 1.67 -11.25 4.77
C GLN A 88 0.27 -10.63 4.62
N VAL A 89 -0.15 -9.78 5.55
CA VAL A 89 -1.44 -9.08 5.49
C VAL A 89 -1.54 -8.22 4.24
N PHE A 90 -0.46 -7.54 3.87
CA PHE A 90 -0.41 -6.78 2.62
C PHE A 90 -0.62 -7.65 1.38
N LEU A 91 -0.04 -8.87 1.35
CA LEU A 91 -0.26 -9.81 0.25
C LEU A 91 -1.72 -10.28 0.17
N GLU A 92 -2.29 -10.69 1.30
CA GLU A 92 -3.69 -11.12 1.39
C GLU A 92 -4.65 -10.05 0.85
N LEU A 93 -4.40 -8.78 1.17
CA LEU A 93 -5.23 -7.65 0.75
C LEU A 93 -5.04 -7.19 -0.70
N THR A 94 -3.98 -7.65 -1.41
CA THR A 94 -3.62 -7.11 -2.73
C THR A 94 -3.54 -8.14 -3.86
N VAL A 95 -3.26 -9.41 -3.57
CA VAL A 95 -2.94 -10.41 -4.60
C VAL A 95 -3.75 -11.70 -4.54
N GLU A 96 -4.78 -11.77 -3.70
CA GLU A 96 -5.67 -12.94 -3.55
C GLU A 96 -4.88 -14.22 -3.22
N THR A 97 -4.03 -14.18 -2.20
CA THR A 97 -3.28 -15.37 -1.76
C THR A 97 -4.14 -16.41 -1.03
N ASP A 98 -5.35 -16.02 -0.63
CA ASP A 98 -6.36 -16.87 -0.02
C ASP A 98 -7.60 -16.92 -0.92
N THR A 99 -7.98 -18.11 -1.39
CA THR A 99 -9.15 -18.31 -2.25
C THR A 99 -10.47 -18.10 -1.51
N GLU A 100 -10.47 -18.26 -0.19
CA GLU A 100 -11.63 -18.00 0.67
C GLU A 100 -11.83 -16.49 0.91
N GLN A 101 -10.82 -15.66 0.59
CA GLN A 101 -10.87 -14.21 0.70
C GLN A 101 -10.50 -13.53 -0.63
N PRO A 102 -11.38 -13.58 -1.63
CA PRO A 102 -11.15 -12.91 -2.91
C PRO A 102 -11.09 -11.39 -2.73
N LEU A 103 -10.50 -10.69 -3.70
CA LEU A 103 -10.56 -9.24 -3.69
C LEU A 103 -12.01 -8.75 -3.87
N PRO A 104 -12.40 -7.67 -3.17
CA PRO A 104 -13.76 -7.17 -3.20
C PRO A 104 -14.16 -6.60 -4.57
N PRO A 105 -15.46 -6.38 -4.84
CA PRO A 105 -15.89 -5.65 -6.03
C PRO A 105 -15.39 -4.19 -6.03
N PRO A 106 -15.32 -3.51 -7.20
CA PRO A 106 -15.63 -4.03 -8.54
C PRO A 106 -14.49 -4.86 -9.15
N LYS A 107 -14.88 -5.88 -9.94
CA LYS A 107 -13.96 -6.89 -10.50
C LYS A 107 -12.81 -6.31 -11.33
N GLU A 108 -13.06 -5.24 -12.08
CA GLU A 108 -12.03 -4.60 -12.90
C GLU A 108 -10.95 -3.91 -12.06
N ALA A 109 -11.34 -3.26 -10.95
CA ALA A 109 -10.40 -2.70 -10.00
C ALA A 109 -9.60 -3.79 -9.28
N ALA A 110 -10.26 -4.89 -8.89
CA ALA A 110 -9.60 -6.04 -8.25
C ALA A 110 -8.52 -6.68 -9.16
N LYS A 111 -8.86 -6.96 -10.44
CA LYS A 111 -7.89 -7.46 -11.43
C LYS A 111 -6.70 -6.51 -11.60
N LYS A 112 -6.99 -5.20 -11.68
CA LYS A 112 -5.95 -4.18 -11.83
C LYS A 112 -5.05 -4.13 -10.61
N LEU A 113 -5.62 -4.10 -9.40
CA LEU A 113 -4.89 -4.16 -8.13
C LEU A 113 -3.97 -5.38 -8.10
N ARG A 114 -4.49 -6.58 -8.36
CA ARG A 114 -3.68 -7.81 -8.36
C ARG A 114 -2.52 -7.75 -9.35
N SER A 115 -2.77 -7.33 -10.58
CA SER A 115 -1.71 -7.23 -11.60
C SER A 115 -0.64 -6.19 -11.25
N GLN A 116 -1.04 -5.01 -10.77
CA GLN A 116 -0.11 -3.95 -10.38
C GLN A 116 0.69 -4.31 -9.13
N ALA A 117 0.04 -4.94 -8.14
CA ALA A 117 0.69 -5.40 -6.91
C ALA A 117 1.78 -6.42 -7.21
N ILE A 118 1.49 -7.42 -8.04
CA ILE A 118 2.47 -8.40 -8.51
C ILE A 118 3.71 -7.74 -9.15
N GLN A 119 3.50 -6.83 -10.11
CA GLN A 119 4.59 -6.18 -10.84
C GLN A 119 5.41 -5.28 -9.91
N THR A 120 4.74 -4.60 -9.00
CA THR A 120 5.36 -3.72 -8.01
C THR A 120 6.20 -4.52 -7.02
N ILE A 121 5.69 -5.62 -6.48
CA ILE A 121 6.44 -6.48 -5.55
C ILE A 121 7.67 -7.09 -6.23
N GLN A 122 7.55 -7.50 -7.50
CA GLN A 122 8.71 -7.94 -8.29
C GLN A 122 9.78 -6.85 -8.39
N SER A 123 9.36 -5.60 -8.62
CA SER A 123 10.26 -4.45 -8.70
C SER A 123 10.91 -4.10 -7.36
N TRP A 124 10.15 -4.23 -6.25
CA TRP A 124 10.67 -4.08 -4.90
C TRP A 124 11.67 -5.18 -4.57
N GLN A 125 11.40 -6.43 -4.95
CA GLN A 125 12.33 -7.53 -4.74
C GLN A 125 13.65 -7.28 -5.47
N ALA A 126 13.60 -6.82 -6.72
CA ALA A 126 14.81 -6.50 -7.48
C ALA A 126 15.62 -5.37 -6.82
N SER A 127 14.94 -4.34 -6.31
CA SER A 127 15.59 -3.15 -5.75
C SER A 127 16.05 -3.32 -4.29
N TYR A 128 15.30 -4.09 -3.49
CA TYR A 128 15.44 -4.09 -2.02
C TYR A 128 15.50 -5.50 -1.41
N GLY A 129 15.30 -6.57 -2.20
CA GLY A 129 15.19 -7.94 -1.69
C GLY A 129 16.39 -8.43 -0.88
N SER A 130 17.60 -7.97 -1.20
CA SER A 130 18.82 -8.30 -0.45
C SER A 130 18.83 -7.71 0.97
N ALA A 131 18.19 -6.56 1.17
CA ALA A 131 18.13 -5.87 2.47
C ALA A 131 16.95 -6.33 3.34
N TYR A 132 15.89 -6.87 2.74
CA TYR A 132 14.66 -7.21 3.44
C TYR A 132 14.28 -8.68 3.24
N LYS A 133 14.75 -9.57 4.13
CA LYS A 133 14.50 -11.01 4.04
C LYS A 133 13.02 -11.38 3.93
N LYS A 134 12.15 -10.72 4.70
CA LYS A 134 10.69 -10.96 4.67
C LYS A 134 10.07 -10.59 3.30
N LEU A 135 10.55 -9.53 2.65
CA LEU A 135 10.14 -9.18 1.28
C LEU A 135 10.53 -10.28 0.29
N ALA A 136 11.78 -10.76 0.38
CA ALA A 136 12.26 -11.83 -0.48
C ALA A 136 11.45 -13.12 -0.30
N LEU A 137 11.22 -13.54 0.94
CA LEU A 137 10.40 -14.71 1.26
C LEU A 137 8.98 -14.57 0.75
N GLY A 138 8.33 -13.43 0.99
CA GLY A 138 6.98 -13.18 0.49
C GLY A 138 6.90 -13.19 -1.04
N TYR A 139 7.89 -12.62 -1.73
CA TYR A 139 7.97 -12.71 -3.19
C TYR A 139 8.16 -14.15 -3.69
N HIS A 140 9.02 -14.95 -3.04
CA HIS A 140 9.21 -16.36 -3.38
C HIS A 140 7.93 -17.17 -3.21
N PHE A 141 7.20 -16.93 -2.11
CA PHE A 141 5.88 -17.51 -1.88
C PHE A 141 4.91 -17.17 -3.01
N LEU A 142 4.82 -15.89 -3.40
CA LEU A 142 3.97 -15.48 -4.53
C LEU A 142 4.30 -16.17 -5.86
N LYS A 143 5.58 -16.48 -6.13
CA LYS A 143 5.94 -17.23 -7.33
C LYS A 143 5.49 -18.69 -7.28
N GLN A 144 5.33 -19.27 -6.09
CA GLN A 144 4.87 -20.64 -5.92
C GLN A 144 3.34 -20.75 -6.02
N VAL A 145 2.60 -19.79 -5.45
CA VAL A 145 1.12 -19.74 -5.52
C VAL A 145 0.61 -19.44 -6.94
N LYS A 146 1.44 -18.88 -7.82
CA LYS A 146 1.12 -18.64 -9.24
C LYS A 146 1.15 -19.89 -10.12
N LYS A 147 1.53 -21.06 -9.60
CA LYS A 147 1.43 -22.35 -10.31
C LYS A 147 0.06 -22.96 -10.08
#